data_AF-A0A1T4WJ07-F1
#
_entry.id   AF-A0A1T4WJ07-F1
#
_cell.length_a   1.000
_cell.length_b   1.000
_cell.length_c   1.000
_cell.angle_alpha   90.00
_cell.angle_beta   90.00
_cell.angle_gamma   90.00
#
_symmetry.space_group_name_H-M   'P 1'
#
loop_
_entity.id
_entity.type
_entity.pdbx_description
1 polymer ?
#
loop_
_entity_poly.entity_id
_entity_poly.type
_entity_poly.pdbx_seq_one_letter_code
_entity_poly.pdbx_strand_id
1 'polypeptide(L)'
;MQTLNANEAKTKFGTMLINIQSEPVEILKNGTSVAVVMSSKDYQAMEELKMELVKLRFSNIDEDDLVDGDTFFEELESGKYD
;
A
#
# COMPACT_ATOMS: atom_id res chain seq x y z
N MET A 1 -4.20 14.66 7.03
CA MET A 1 -3.11 14.68 6.03
C MET A 1 -2.93 16.12 5.58
N GLN A 2 -1.73 16.67 5.76
CA GLN A 2 -1.38 17.99 5.25
C GLN A 2 -0.98 17.90 3.78
N THR A 3 -1.25 18.93 2.99
CA THR A 3 -0.77 19.05 1.60
C THR A 3 0.17 20.24 1.47
N LEU A 4 1.31 20.04 0.82
CA LEU A 4 2.32 21.05 0.52
C LEU A 4 2.56 21.10 -0.98
N ASN A 5 2.90 22.27 -1.53
CA ASN A 5 3.50 22.28 -2.87
C ASN A 5 4.99 21.91 -2.82
N ALA A 6 5.57 21.57 -3.97
CA ALA A 6 6.98 21.16 -4.06
C ALA A 6 7.97 22.21 -3.49
N ASN A 7 7.68 23.51 -3.65
CA ASN A 7 8.53 24.57 -3.09
C ASN A 7 8.42 24.65 -1.56
N GLU A 8 7.23 24.45 -1.01
CA GLU A 8 7.00 24.39 0.43
C GLU A 8 7.67 23.18 1.06
N ALA A 9 7.56 22.00 0.44
CA ALA A 9 8.24 20.79 0.90
C ALA A 9 9.77 20.99 0.94
N LYS A 10 10.33 21.67 -0.07
CA LYS A 10 11.77 21.99 -0.12
C LYS A 10 12.19 23.01 0.94
N THR A 11 11.41 24.07 1.14
CA THR A 11 11.77 25.19 2.04
C THR A 11 11.46 24.90 3.51
N LYS A 12 10.41 24.12 3.78
CA LYS A 12 9.97 23.74 5.13
C LYS A 12 10.28 22.27 5.46
N PHE A 13 11.33 21.72 4.87
CA PHE A 13 11.67 20.29 4.97
C PHE A 13 11.79 19.81 6.43
N GLY A 14 12.47 20.57 7.30
CA GLY A 14 12.61 20.21 8.72
C GLY A 14 11.27 20.12 9.45
N THR A 15 10.37 21.09 9.25
CA THR A 15 9.02 21.06 9.82
C THR A 15 8.20 19.91 9.24
N MET A 16 8.33 19.64 7.93
CA MET A 16 7.67 18.50 7.30
C MET A 16 8.11 17.18 7.94
N LEU A 17 9.40 16.99 8.23
CA LEU A 17 9.91 15.79 8.91
C LEU A 17 9.33 15.58 10.32
N ILE A 18 8.97 16.67 11.01
CA ILE A 18 8.28 16.61 12.31
C ILE A 18 6.81 16.22 12.11
N ASN A 19 6.14 16.83 11.12
CA ASN A 19 4.72 16.59 10.85
C ASN A 19 4.45 15.15 10.42
N ILE A 20 5.35 14.55 9.61
CA ILE A 20 5.20 13.16 9.14
C ILE A 20 5.23 12.11 10.27
N GLN A 21 5.67 12.48 11.47
CA GLN A 21 5.62 11.58 12.64
C GLN A 21 4.21 11.45 13.21
N SER A 22 3.30 12.37 12.87
CA SER A 22 1.90 12.37 13.32
C SER A 22 0.93 12.01 12.20
N GLU A 23 1.19 12.49 10.98
CA GLU A 23 0.34 12.19 9.83
C GLU A 23 1.13 12.30 8.50
N PRO A 24 0.74 11.52 7.46
CA PRO A 24 1.32 11.69 6.13
C PRO A 24 1.16 13.12 5.59
N VAL A 25 2.09 13.51 4.72
CA VAL A 25 2.08 14.79 4.01
C VAL A 25 2.11 14.55 2.50
N GLU A 26 1.15 15.11 1.79
CA GLU A 26 1.08 15.08 0.34
C GLU A 26 1.89 16.22 -0.28
N ILE A 27 2.56 15.96 -1.40
CA ILE A 27 3.31 16.95 -2.17
C ILE A 27 2.66 17.12 -3.55
N LEU A 28 2.27 18.34 -3.87
CA LEU A 28 1.77 18.74 -5.17
C LEU A 28 2.85 19.42 -6.02
N LYS A 29 2.86 19.13 -7.32
CA LYS A 29 3.60 19.89 -8.33
C LYS A 29 2.60 20.46 -9.34
N ASN A 30 2.54 21.78 -9.44
CA ASN A 30 1.61 22.50 -10.33
C ASN A 30 0.14 22.07 -10.15
N GLY A 31 -0.27 21.78 -8.91
CA GLY A 31 -1.64 21.36 -8.57
C GLY A 31 -1.90 19.84 -8.68
N THR A 32 -0.97 19.07 -9.22
CA THR A 32 -1.08 17.60 -9.33
C THR A 32 -0.35 16.92 -8.18
N SER A 33 -0.97 15.90 -7.57
CA SER A 33 -0.33 15.06 -6.56
C SER A 33 0.81 14.25 -7.18
N VAL A 34 2.01 14.37 -6.61
CA VAL A 34 3.21 13.71 -7.13
C VAL A 34 3.90 12.81 -6.11
N ALA A 35 3.67 13.01 -4.81
CA ALA A 35 4.23 12.17 -3.75
C ALA A 35 3.42 12.28 -2.46
N VAL A 36 3.53 11.25 -1.63
CA VAL A 36 3.14 11.28 -0.22
C VAL A 36 4.37 10.89 0.59
N VAL A 37 4.66 11.63 1.66
CA VAL A 37 5.75 11.36 2.60
C VAL A 37 5.13 11.02 3.95
N MET A 38 5.64 9.97 4.59
CA MET A 38 5.20 9.53 5.91
C MET A 38 6.40 9.05 6.72
N SER A 39 6.22 8.83 8.03
CA SER A 39 7.29 8.26 8.85
C SER A 39 7.65 6.85 8.40
N SER A 40 8.91 6.46 8.55
CA SER A 40 9.35 5.09 8.25
C SER A 40 8.62 4.05 9.10
N LYS A 41 8.24 4.42 10.32
CA LYS A 41 7.47 3.56 11.23
C LYS A 41 6.08 3.27 10.67
N ASP A 42 5.36 4.31 10.23
CA ASP A 42 4.02 4.14 9.69
C ASP A 42 4.05 3.39 8.36
N TYR A 43 5.09 3.60 7.54
CA TYR A 43 5.30 2.82 6.33
C TYR A 43 5.47 1.33 6.64
N GLN A 44 6.33 0.98 7.61
CA GLN A 44 6.53 -0.41 8.02
C GLN A 44 5.25 -1.05 8.57
N ALA A 45 4.51 -0.34 9.42
CA ALA A 45 3.22 -0.81 9.93
C ALA A 45 2.20 -1.05 8.81
N MET A 46 2.19 -0.20 7.77
CA MET A 46 1.35 -0.41 6.60
C MET A 46 1.76 -1.66 5.81
N GLU A 47 3.06 -1.92 5.64
CA GLU A 47 3.54 -3.15 4.98
C GLU A 47 3.17 -4.42 5.78
N GLU A 48 3.25 -4.36 7.11
CA GLU A 48 2.82 -5.45 7.99
C GLU A 48 1.31 -5.72 7.85
N LEU A 49 0.49 -4.66 7.86
CA LEU A 49 -0.96 -4.77 7.67
C LEU A 49 -1.34 -5.35 6.30
N LYS A 50 -0.61 -5.01 5.23
CA LYS A 50 -0.80 -5.62 3.91
C LYS A 50 -0.57 -7.14 3.96
N MET A 51 0.48 -7.57 4.64
CA MET A 51 0.79 -8.99 4.81
C MET A 51 -0.25 -9.70 5.69
N GLU A 52 -0.69 -9.06 6.77
CA GLU A 52 -1.76 -9.59 7.63
C GLU A 52 -3.06 -9.76 6.84
N LEU A 53 -3.43 -8.79 6.00
CA LEU A 53 -4.59 -8.89 5.12
C LEU A 53 -4.48 -10.10 4.19
N VAL A 54 -3.32 -10.32 3.57
CA VAL A 54 -3.08 -11.51 2.74
C VAL A 54 -3.31 -12.77 3.57
N LYS A 55 -2.69 -12.90 4.74
CA LYS A 55 -2.87 -14.06 5.64
C LYS A 55 -4.33 -14.29 6.02
N LEU A 56 -5.08 -13.23 6.30
CA LEU A 56 -6.51 -13.31 6.63
C LEU A 56 -7.36 -13.87 5.48
N ARG A 57 -6.96 -13.67 4.21
CA ARG A 57 -7.66 -14.29 3.07
C ARG A 57 -7.53 -15.80 3.04
N PHE A 58 -6.47 -16.35 3.63
CA PHE A 58 -6.20 -17.77 3.68
C PHE A 58 -6.41 -18.38 5.08
N SER A 59 -7.01 -17.64 6.04
CA SER A 59 -7.09 -18.10 7.43
C SER A 59 -8.10 -19.23 7.64
N ASN A 60 -9.05 -19.40 6.72
CA ASN A 60 -10.13 -20.39 6.78
C ASN A 60 -10.15 -21.24 5.52
N ILE A 61 -9.00 -21.82 5.17
CA ILE A 61 -8.85 -22.75 4.04
C ILE A 61 -8.62 -24.14 4.61
N ASP A 62 -9.38 -25.12 4.11
CA ASP A 62 -9.18 -26.53 4.40
C ASP A 62 -8.75 -27.32 3.15
N GLU A 63 -8.66 -28.64 3.23
CA GLU A 63 -8.23 -29.50 2.12
C GLU A 63 -9.22 -29.48 0.94
N ASP A 64 -10.51 -29.17 1.17
CA ASP A 64 -11.54 -29.12 0.13
C ASP A 64 -11.48 -27.82 -0.69
N ASP A 65 -10.84 -26.78 -0.15
CA ASP A 65 -10.59 -25.51 -0.83
C ASP A 65 -9.35 -25.55 -1.74
N LEU A 66 -8.55 -26.62 -1.70
CA LEU A 66 -7.31 -26.75 -2.46
C LEU A 66 -7.55 -27.38 -3.83
N VAL A 67 -6.79 -26.91 -4.82
CA VAL A 67 -6.73 -27.48 -6.16
C VAL A 67 -5.27 -27.68 -6.55
N ASP A 68 -4.98 -28.76 -7.29
CA ASP A 68 -3.66 -28.97 -7.86
C ASP A 68 -3.30 -27.81 -8.80
N GLY A 69 -2.03 -27.40 -8.75
CA GLY A 69 -1.57 -26.19 -9.45
C GLY A 69 -1.72 -26.30 -10.96
N ASP A 70 -1.34 -27.43 -11.56
CA ASP A 70 -1.42 -27.63 -13.00
C ASP A 70 -2.90 -27.62 -13.45
N THR A 71 -3.76 -28.29 -12.67
CA THR A 71 -5.21 -28.31 -12.90
C THR A 71 -5.80 -26.89 -12.85
N PHE A 72 -5.41 -26.07 -11.86
CA PHE A 72 -5.90 -24.70 -11.74
C PHE A 72 -5.51 -23.83 -12.95
N PHE A 73 -4.27 -23.94 -13.42
CA PHE A 73 -3.81 -23.16 -14.58
C PHE A 73 -4.51 -23.57 -15.87
N GLU A 74 -4.74 -24.86 -16.10
CA GLU A 74 -5.52 -25.34 -17.25
C GLU A 74 -6.95 -24.76 -17.23
N GLU A 75 -7.59 -24.75 -16.07
CA GLU A 75 -8.94 -24.18 -15.90
C GLU A 75 -8.96 -22.67 -16.12
N LEU A 76 -7.95 -21.96 -15.63
CA LEU A 76 -7.79 -20.52 -15.84
C LEU A 76 -7.63 -20.18 -17.32
N GLU A 77 -6.73 -20.89 -18.03
CA GLU A 77 -6.51 -20.68 -19.48
C GLU A 77 -7.72 -21.06 -20.33
N SER A 78 -8.56 -21.99 -19.85
CA SER A 78 -9.80 -22.37 -20.52
C SER A 78 -10.92 -21.31 -20.38
N GLY A 79 -10.71 -20.26 -19.56
CA GLY A 79 -11.70 -19.21 -19.30
C GLY A 79 -12.78 -19.61 -18.30
N LYS A 80 -12.56 -20.66 -17.47
CA LYS A 80 -13.55 -21.13 -16.49
C LYS A 80 -13.94 -20.07 -15.45
N TYR A 81 -13.05 -19.09 -15.21
CA TYR A 81 -13.18 -18.06 -14.18
C TYR A 81 -13.45 -16.64 -14.73
N ASP A 82 -13.67 -16.51 -16.04
CA ASP A 82 -14.01 -15.22 -16.70
C ASP A 82 -15.51 -14.88 -16.64
#